data_AF-A0A9E1S5U8-F1
#
_entry.id   AF-A0A9E1S5U8-F1
#
_cell.length_a   1.000
_cell.length_b   1.000
_cell.length_c   1.000
_cell.angle_alpha   90.00
_cell.angle_beta   90.00
_cell.angle_gamma   90.00
#
_symmetry.space_group_name_H-M   'P 1'
#
loop_
_entity.id
_entity.type
_entity.pdbx_description
1 polymer ?
#
loop_
_entity_poly.entity_id
_entity_poly.type
_entity_poly.pdbx_seq_one_letter_code
_entity_poly.pdbx_strand_id
1 'polypeptide(L)'
;MTLFTIARRAALMLPFLSCCWSTTLVAQETRYISDMVLVPVRSGPGSDYRIINRGLPSGTVLIVYGENDDGEWIDVESPGGTRGWIRAQYLQTDPPAALLINDLRVELEQFRGERNRLVNQLDASSSEVDEAGGMVDQLESALETTRTELTEIKRVSAAAIELDLMNQQLVAELESEKSEADLLRLENVRLRERITNNQMLDGALAVLLGVILAVIAPRLWPRKRRQDGWS
;
A
#
# COMPACT_ATOMS: atom_id res chain seq x y z
N MET A 1 -23.50 79.93 67.78
CA MET A 1 -23.52 78.86 68.79
C MET A 1 -23.68 77.56 68.02
N THR A 2 -22.59 76.79 67.98
CA THR A 2 -22.44 75.37 67.57
C THR A 2 -22.93 74.92 66.19
N LEU A 3 -22.18 74.27 65.30
CA LEU A 3 -20.75 73.96 65.13
C LEU A 3 -20.66 72.97 63.93
N PHE A 4 -19.50 72.89 63.28
CA PHE A 4 -18.99 71.78 62.47
C PHE A 4 -19.43 71.58 60.99
N THR A 5 -18.77 72.37 60.12
CA THR A 5 -17.81 71.96 59.06
C THR A 5 -17.63 70.50 58.57
N ILE A 6 -17.43 70.42 57.24
CA ILE A 6 -16.51 69.56 56.44
C ILE A 6 -16.96 68.15 55.99
N ALA A 7 -16.91 67.94 54.66
CA ALA A 7 -16.33 66.81 53.90
C ALA A 7 -17.24 66.39 52.72
N ARG A 8 -16.92 66.79 51.49
CA ARG A 8 -16.10 66.04 50.49
C ARG A 8 -16.89 64.99 49.68
N ARG A 9 -17.01 65.30 48.39
CA ARG A 9 -16.70 64.45 47.22
C ARG A 9 -17.60 63.24 46.94
N ALA A 10 -18.32 63.37 45.81
CA ALA A 10 -18.54 62.39 44.74
C ALA A 10 -17.99 60.96 44.94
N ALA A 11 -18.90 59.97 44.89
CA ALA A 11 -18.79 58.68 44.17
C ALA A 11 -20.01 57.82 44.56
N LEU A 12 -20.91 57.49 43.63
CA LEU A 12 -20.89 56.21 42.88
C LEU A 12 -21.17 55.01 43.81
N MET A 13 -22.43 54.57 43.92
CA MET A 13 -22.82 53.19 44.25
C MET A 13 -24.34 53.01 44.05
N LEU A 14 -24.71 52.24 43.03
CA LEU A 14 -26.07 51.75 42.77
C LEU A 14 -26.61 50.95 43.97
N PRO A 15 -27.89 51.08 44.36
CA PRO A 15 -28.60 49.98 44.98
C PRO A 15 -29.20 49.10 43.87
N PHE A 16 -28.47 48.03 43.60
CA PHE A 16 -28.87 46.84 42.88
C PHE A 16 -29.89 46.07 43.76
N LEU A 17 -31.14 46.55 43.82
CA LEU A 17 -32.20 45.90 44.61
C LEU A 17 -33.32 45.40 43.69
N SER A 18 -33.07 44.22 43.14
CA SER A 18 -34.00 43.08 43.19
C SER A 18 -35.47 43.40 42.92
N CYS A 19 -35.76 43.83 41.69
CA CYS A 19 -37.04 43.50 41.08
C CYS A 19 -36.83 42.24 40.24
N CYS A 20 -36.91 41.08 40.91
CA CYS A 20 -37.22 39.81 40.24
C CYS A 20 -38.63 39.93 39.65
N TRP A 21 -38.75 40.61 38.51
CA TRP A 21 -39.91 40.48 37.65
C TRP A 21 -39.80 39.09 37.05
N SER A 22 -40.51 38.15 37.64
CA SER A 22 -40.74 36.83 37.09
C SER A 22 -41.31 37.00 35.69
N THR A 23 -40.46 36.97 34.68
CA THR A 23 -40.90 36.82 33.30
C THR A 23 -41.46 35.41 33.18
N THR A 24 -42.77 35.29 33.35
CA THR A 24 -43.49 34.10 32.92
C THR A 24 -43.33 34.07 31.40
N LEU A 25 -42.37 33.26 30.95
CA LEU A 25 -42.25 32.84 29.56
C LEU A 25 -43.56 32.13 29.22
N VAL A 26 -44.51 32.86 28.66
CA VAL A 26 -45.66 32.27 27.99
C VAL A 26 -45.09 31.61 26.74
N ALA A 27 -44.79 30.31 26.84
CA ALA A 27 -44.44 29.50 25.69
C ALA A 27 -45.65 29.53 24.75
N GLN A 28 -45.52 30.25 23.63
CA GLN A 28 -46.58 30.37 22.64
C GLN A 28 -46.77 29.00 21.97
N GLU A 29 -47.89 28.35 22.27
CA GLU A 29 -48.23 27.05 21.69
C GLU A 29 -48.60 27.25 20.21
N THR A 30 -47.71 26.76 19.34
CA THR A 30 -47.99 26.74 17.90
C THR A 30 -48.91 25.56 17.61
N ARG A 31 -50.11 25.84 17.09
CA ARG A 31 -51.06 24.84 16.61
C ARG A 31 -51.27 25.02 15.11
N TYR A 32 -51.48 23.90 14.43
CA TYR A 32 -51.79 23.88 13.00
C TYR A 32 -53.30 23.65 12.81
N ILE A 33 -53.86 24.20 11.75
CA ILE A 33 -55.22 23.87 11.31
C ILE A 33 -55.16 22.46 10.73
N SER A 34 -56.15 21.62 11.08
CA SER A 34 -56.24 20.26 10.56
C SER A 34 -56.55 20.28 9.05
N ASP A 35 -55.85 19.46 8.28
CA ASP A 35 -56.09 19.26 6.84
C ASP A 35 -57.42 18.51 6.55
N MET A 36 -58.14 18.09 7.59
CA MET A 36 -59.42 17.41 7.44
C MET A 36 -60.53 18.40 7.03
N VAL A 37 -60.93 18.33 5.76
CA VAL A 37 -62.08 19.08 5.23
C VAL A 37 -63.32 18.17 5.21
N LEU A 38 -64.43 18.68 5.76
CA LEU A 38 -65.72 18.00 5.72
C LEU A 38 -66.58 18.61 4.60
N VAL A 39 -66.91 17.80 3.60
CA VAL A 39 -67.65 18.23 2.42
C VAL A 39 -69.13 17.84 2.55
N PRO A 40 -70.08 18.78 2.47
CA PRO A 40 -71.51 18.46 2.53
C PRO A 40 -72.01 17.93 1.19
N VAL A 41 -72.88 16.90 1.23
CA VAL A 41 -73.64 16.42 0.06
C VAL A 41 -75.04 16.98 0.11
N ARG A 42 -75.52 17.44 -1.04
CA ARG A 42 -76.84 18.05 -1.21
C ARG A 42 -77.76 17.18 -2.06
N SER A 43 -79.06 17.43 -1.91
CA SER A 43 -80.10 16.74 -2.67
C SER A 43 -80.24 17.20 -4.13
N GLY A 44 -79.65 18.33 -4.51
CA GLY A 44 -79.70 18.87 -5.87
C GLY A 44 -78.53 19.82 -6.17
N PRO A 45 -78.35 20.22 -7.44
CA PRO A 45 -77.25 21.07 -7.89
C PRO A 45 -77.51 22.53 -7.52
N GLY A 46 -77.07 22.94 -6.32
CA GLY A 46 -77.18 24.32 -5.87
C GLY A 46 -77.00 24.50 -4.35
N SER A 47 -76.71 25.72 -3.92
CA SER A 47 -76.52 26.06 -2.50
C SER A 47 -77.80 25.98 -1.68
N ASP A 48 -78.96 26.07 -2.33
CA ASP A 48 -80.26 26.18 -1.65
C ASP A 48 -80.89 24.80 -1.38
N TYR A 49 -80.33 23.75 -1.98
CA TYR A 49 -80.80 22.38 -1.79
C TYR A 49 -80.42 21.84 -0.42
N ARG A 50 -81.32 21.03 0.15
CA ARG A 50 -81.15 20.40 1.47
C ARG A 50 -79.88 19.56 1.50
N ILE A 51 -79.07 19.74 2.55
CA ILE A 51 -77.92 18.90 2.87
C ILE A 51 -78.42 17.54 3.35
N ILE A 52 -78.07 16.48 2.62
CA ILE A 52 -78.43 15.09 2.94
C ILE A 52 -77.33 14.37 3.73
N ASN A 53 -76.08 14.80 3.57
CA ASN A 53 -74.96 14.37 4.41
C ASN A 53 -74.11 15.60 4.77
N ARG A 54 -73.83 15.78 6.07
CA ARG A 54 -73.21 17.00 6.60
C ARG A 54 -71.67 16.98 6.60
N GLY A 55 -71.03 15.87 6.27
CA GLY A 55 -69.57 15.85 6.31
C GLY A 55 -68.96 14.55 5.84
N LEU A 56 -68.86 14.41 4.51
CA LEU A 56 -67.94 13.43 3.96
C LEU A 56 -66.50 13.91 4.19
N PRO A 57 -65.65 13.08 4.82
CA PRO A 57 -64.27 13.46 5.06
C PRO A 57 -63.47 13.50 3.76
N SER A 58 -62.50 14.40 3.70
CA SER A 58 -61.49 14.45 2.64
C SER A 58 -60.83 13.10 2.41
N GLY A 59 -60.67 12.70 1.15
CA GLY A 59 -60.12 11.38 0.78
C GLY A 59 -61.15 10.25 0.69
N THR A 60 -62.44 10.53 0.91
CA THR A 60 -63.49 9.56 0.59
C THR A 60 -63.55 9.35 -0.92
N VAL A 61 -63.44 8.09 -1.36
CA VAL A 61 -63.64 7.70 -2.76
C VAL A 61 -65.12 7.80 -3.11
N LEU A 62 -65.44 8.45 -4.21
CA LEU A 62 -66.81 8.70 -4.68
C LEU A 62 -66.97 8.18 -6.11
N ILE A 63 -68.15 7.65 -6.42
CA ILE A 63 -68.53 7.27 -7.78
C ILE A 63 -69.26 8.44 -8.42
N VAL A 64 -68.82 8.88 -9.60
CA VAL A 64 -69.39 10.03 -10.33
C VAL A 64 -70.41 9.54 -11.36
N TYR A 65 -71.59 10.17 -11.41
CA TYR A 65 -72.69 9.83 -12.33
C TYR A 65 -72.96 10.89 -13.39
N GLY A 66 -72.59 12.15 -13.15
CA GLY A 66 -72.79 13.24 -14.09
C GLY A 66 -72.50 14.59 -13.48
N GLU A 67 -72.59 15.63 -14.30
CA GLU A 67 -72.40 17.03 -13.92
C GLU A 67 -73.61 17.87 -14.32
N ASN A 68 -73.79 19.01 -13.65
CA ASN A 68 -74.80 20.00 -14.03
C ASN A 68 -74.32 20.77 -15.28
N ASP A 69 -75.23 21.49 -15.95
CA ASP A 69 -74.96 22.24 -17.18
C ASP A 69 -73.79 23.24 -17.03
N ASP A 70 -73.62 23.84 -15.85
CA ASP A 70 -72.55 24.80 -15.54
C ASP A 70 -71.25 24.14 -15.03
N GLY A 71 -71.22 22.81 -14.86
CA GLY A 71 -70.06 22.07 -14.34
C GLY A 71 -69.71 22.32 -12.86
N GLU A 72 -70.42 23.22 -12.17
CA GLU A 72 -70.12 23.56 -10.77
C GLU A 72 -70.48 22.44 -9.78
N TRP A 73 -71.40 21.55 -10.15
CA TRP A 73 -71.96 20.50 -9.30
C TRP A 73 -71.87 19.15 -9.98
N ILE A 74 -71.44 18.15 -9.22
CA ILE A 74 -71.23 16.78 -9.66
C ILE A 74 -72.15 15.85 -8.85
N ASP A 75 -72.89 14.99 -9.55
CA ASP A 75 -73.70 13.92 -8.95
C ASP A 75 -72.79 12.75 -8.61
N VAL A 76 -72.76 12.40 -7.32
CA VAL A 76 -71.86 11.40 -6.76
C VAL A 76 -72.58 10.45 -5.82
N GLU A 77 -72.06 9.25 -5.68
CA GLU A 77 -72.46 8.28 -4.67
C GLU A 77 -71.29 7.92 -3.76
N SER A 78 -71.54 7.96 -2.45
CA SER A 78 -70.58 7.51 -1.45
C SER A 78 -70.62 5.99 -1.29
N PRO A 79 -69.55 5.36 -0.77
CA PRO A 79 -69.53 3.91 -0.52
C PRO A 79 -70.62 3.43 0.45
N GLY A 80 -71.19 4.34 1.25
CA GLY A 80 -72.33 4.07 2.12
C GLY A 80 -73.69 4.13 1.41
N GLY A 81 -73.74 4.22 0.07
CA GLY A 81 -74.96 4.28 -0.74
C GLY A 81 -75.67 5.63 -0.71
N THR A 82 -75.02 6.69 -0.21
CA THR A 82 -75.61 8.04 -0.22
C THR A 82 -75.30 8.71 -1.55
N ARG A 83 -76.32 8.90 -2.39
CA ARG A 83 -76.23 9.64 -3.65
C ARG A 83 -76.71 11.08 -3.51
N GLY A 84 -75.99 12.02 -4.11
CA GLY A 84 -76.36 13.43 -4.19
C GLY A 84 -75.28 14.29 -4.83
N TRP A 85 -75.40 15.60 -4.68
CA TRP A 85 -74.59 16.58 -5.40
C TRP A 85 -73.52 17.21 -4.51
N ILE A 86 -72.30 17.30 -5.01
CA ILE A 86 -71.14 17.96 -4.40
C ILE A 86 -70.59 19.02 -5.36
N ARG A 87 -70.00 20.11 -4.83
CA ARG A 87 -69.31 21.10 -5.65
C ARG A 87 -68.03 20.52 -6.26
N ALA A 88 -67.80 20.76 -7.54
CA ALA A 88 -66.63 20.29 -8.28
C ALA A 88 -65.30 20.71 -7.63
N GLN A 89 -65.23 21.89 -7.00
CA GLN A 89 -64.02 22.41 -6.33
C GLN A 89 -63.46 21.52 -5.20
N TYR A 90 -64.27 20.60 -4.67
CA TYR A 90 -63.85 19.66 -3.61
C TYR A 90 -63.45 18.29 -4.15
N LEU A 91 -63.62 18.06 -5.45
CA LEU A 91 -63.30 16.82 -6.12
C LEU A 91 -62.00 16.99 -6.89
N GLN A 92 -61.16 15.97 -6.84
CA GLN A 92 -59.92 15.88 -7.60
C GLN A 92 -59.77 14.44 -8.09
N THR A 93 -59.10 14.28 -9.21
CA THR A 93 -58.88 12.97 -9.83
C THR A 93 -57.80 12.18 -9.11
N ASP A 94 -56.73 12.86 -8.68
CA ASP A 94 -55.61 12.22 -7.98
C ASP A 94 -55.92 12.03 -6.49
N PRO A 95 -55.38 10.97 -5.85
CA PRO A 95 -55.57 10.79 -4.42
C PRO A 95 -54.96 11.96 -3.62
N PRO A 96 -55.58 12.38 -2.50
CA PRO A 96 -55.06 13.47 -1.69
C PRO A 96 -53.67 13.14 -1.13
N ALA A 97 -52.84 14.18 -0.98
CA ALA A 97 -51.45 14.06 -0.49
C ALA A 97 -51.32 13.23 0.79
N ALA A 98 -52.27 13.35 1.72
CA ALA A 98 -52.30 12.57 2.96
C ALA A 98 -52.24 11.05 2.74
N LEU A 99 -52.89 10.53 1.68
CA LEU A 99 -52.85 9.10 1.35
C LEU A 99 -51.48 8.70 0.77
N LEU A 100 -50.87 9.54 -0.07
CA LEU A 100 -49.58 9.23 -0.68
C LEU A 100 -48.41 9.30 0.31
N ILE A 101 -48.51 10.09 1.38
CA ILE A 101 -47.39 10.33 2.31
C ILE A 101 -46.87 9.05 2.96
N ASN A 102 -47.73 8.09 3.29
CA ASN A 102 -47.26 6.84 3.91
C ASN A 102 -46.47 6.00 2.91
N ASP A 103 -47.02 5.79 1.72
CA ASP A 103 -46.39 5.02 0.65
C ASP A 103 -45.06 5.64 0.22
N LEU A 104 -45.04 6.97 0.02
CA LEU A 104 -43.82 7.72 -0.30
C LEU A 104 -42.75 7.59 0.79
N ARG A 105 -43.14 7.57 2.07
CA ARG A 105 -42.18 7.37 3.17
C ARG A 105 -41.59 5.95 3.14
N VAL A 106 -42.42 4.94 2.86
CA VAL A 106 -41.96 3.55 2.73
C VAL A 106 -40.99 3.41 1.55
N GLU A 107 -41.35 3.96 0.39
CA GLU A 107 -40.52 3.95 -0.82
C GLU A 107 -39.18 4.69 -0.60
N LEU A 108 -39.20 5.84 0.08
CA LEU A 108 -37.99 6.59 0.41
C LEU A 108 -37.05 5.80 1.33
N GLU A 109 -37.58 5.13 2.35
CA GLU A 109 -36.76 4.28 3.22
C GLU A 109 -36.21 3.05 2.49
N GLN A 110 -36.97 2.47 1.55
CA GLN A 110 -36.45 1.41 0.67
C GLN A 110 -35.30 1.91 -0.20
N PHE A 111 -35.46 3.06 -0.87
CA PHE A 111 -34.39 3.64 -1.68
C PHE A 111 -33.16 4.03 -0.85
N ARG A 112 -33.35 4.54 0.37
CA ARG A 112 -32.23 4.78 1.29
C ARG A 112 -31.51 3.48 1.66
N GLY A 113 -32.26 2.42 1.93
CA GLY A 113 -31.71 1.09 2.20
C GLY A 113 -30.91 0.53 1.02
N GLU A 114 -31.46 0.60 -0.19
CA GLU A 114 -30.79 0.17 -1.42
C GLU A 114 -29.53 1.01 -1.70
N ARG A 115 -29.61 2.33 -1.57
CA ARG A 115 -28.44 3.22 -1.71
C ARG A 115 -27.35 2.87 -0.71
N ASN A 116 -27.69 2.64 0.56
CA ASN A 116 -26.69 2.26 1.57
C ASN A 116 -26.07 0.90 1.25
N ARG A 117 -26.87 -0.06 0.75
CA ARG A 117 -26.35 -1.35 0.28
C ARG A 117 -25.39 -1.19 -0.90
N LEU A 118 -25.74 -0.39 -1.90
CA LEU A 118 -24.90 -0.13 -3.07
C LEU A 118 -23.60 0.58 -2.70
N VAL A 119 -23.65 1.56 -1.79
CA VAL A 119 -22.44 2.21 -1.26
C VAL A 119 -21.54 1.19 -0.57
N ASN A 120 -22.08 0.34 0.31
CA ASN A 120 -21.29 -0.70 0.97
C ASN A 120 -20.68 -1.71 -0.02
N GLN A 121 -21.39 -2.03 -1.12
CA GLN A 121 -20.86 -2.89 -2.18
C GLN A 121 -19.74 -2.21 -2.97
N LEU A 122 -19.88 -0.92 -3.25
CA LEU A 122 -18.85 -0.13 -3.93
C LEU A 122 -17.59 -0.02 -3.06
N ASP A 123 -17.74 0.27 -1.77
CA ASP A 123 -16.64 0.34 -0.82
C ASP A 123 -15.91 -1.00 -0.68
N ALA A 124 -16.66 -2.11 -0.63
CA ALA A 124 -16.09 -3.46 -0.60
C ALA A 124 -15.32 -3.78 -1.89
N SER A 125 -15.91 -3.48 -3.06
CA SER A 125 -15.26 -3.70 -4.36
C SER A 125 -14.03 -2.82 -4.55
N SER A 126 -14.06 -1.57 -4.06
CA SER A 126 -12.90 -0.68 -4.09
C SER A 126 -11.76 -1.22 -3.23
N SER A 127 -12.08 -1.74 -2.04
CA SER A 127 -11.09 -2.36 -1.15
C SER A 127 -10.46 -3.59 -1.79
N GLU A 128 -11.26 -4.43 -2.47
CA GLU A 128 -10.76 -5.60 -3.21
C GLU A 128 -9.82 -5.20 -4.36
N VAL A 129 -10.12 -4.10 -5.07
CA VAL A 129 -9.24 -3.57 -6.12
C VAL A 129 -7.92 -3.05 -5.55
N ASP A 130 -7.95 -2.36 -4.41
CA ASP A 130 -6.74 -1.86 -3.74
C ASP A 130 -5.86 -3.02 -3.22
N GLU A 131 -6.48 -4.05 -2.64
CA GLU A 131 -5.78 -5.27 -2.21
C GLU A 131 -5.17 -6.02 -3.39
N ALA A 132 -5.93 -6.19 -4.49
CA ALA A 132 -5.44 -6.84 -5.70
C ALA A 132 -4.27 -6.06 -6.33
N GLY A 133 -4.34 -4.73 -6.35
CA GLY A 133 -3.26 -3.86 -6.80
C GLY A 133 -1.99 -4.07 -5.98
N GLY A 134 -2.10 -4.07 -4.65
CA GLY A 134 -0.97 -4.36 -3.76
C GLY A 134 -0.38 -5.76 -3.97
N MET A 135 -1.22 -6.77 -4.24
CA MET A 135 -0.76 -8.12 -4.55
C MET A 135 0.03 -8.20 -5.86
N VAL A 136 -0.42 -7.46 -6.89
CA VAL A 136 0.28 -7.35 -8.18
C VAL A 136 1.65 -6.72 -8.00
N ASP A 137 1.76 -5.62 -7.25
CA ASP A 137 3.04 -4.96 -6.98
C ASP A 137 4.03 -5.89 -6.24
N GLN A 138 3.53 -6.68 -5.29
CA GLN A 138 4.33 -7.68 -4.58
C GLN A 138 4.80 -8.81 -5.50
N LEU A 139 3.90 -9.32 -6.35
CA LEU A 139 4.20 -10.36 -7.34
C LEU A 139 5.23 -9.89 -8.36
N GLU A 140 5.12 -8.65 -8.83
CA GLU A 140 6.08 -8.04 -9.75
C GLU A 140 7.46 -7.91 -9.10
N SER A 141 7.51 -7.42 -7.86
CA SER A 141 8.75 -7.32 -7.08
C SER A 141 9.39 -8.70 -6.86
N ALA A 142 8.60 -9.71 -6.49
CA ALA A 142 9.07 -11.07 -6.28
C ALA A 142 9.56 -11.74 -7.57
N LEU A 143 8.92 -11.43 -8.71
CA LEU A 143 9.34 -11.93 -10.02
C LEU A 143 10.70 -11.33 -10.40
N GLU A 144 10.91 -10.03 -10.15
CA GLU A 144 12.18 -9.37 -10.43
C GLU A 144 13.31 -9.87 -9.51
N THR A 145 13.05 -10.07 -8.22
CA THR A 145 14.06 -10.68 -7.32
C THR A 145 14.41 -12.09 -7.75
N THR A 146 13.41 -12.92 -8.07
CA THR A 146 13.65 -14.29 -8.56
C THR A 146 14.45 -14.30 -9.86
N ARG A 147 14.18 -13.35 -10.76
CA ARG A 147 14.91 -13.20 -12.02
C ARG A 147 16.37 -12.80 -11.78
N THR A 148 16.61 -11.82 -10.92
CA THR A 148 17.97 -11.37 -10.58
C THR A 148 18.77 -12.47 -9.89
N GLU A 149 18.18 -13.19 -8.93
CA GLU A 149 18.79 -14.37 -8.30
C GLU A 149 19.16 -15.44 -9.32
N LEU A 150 18.28 -15.74 -10.28
CA LEU A 150 18.56 -16.71 -11.33
C LEU A 150 19.74 -16.28 -12.21
N THR A 151 19.83 -14.98 -12.55
CA THR A 151 20.97 -14.46 -13.31
C THR A 151 22.27 -14.53 -12.53
N GLU A 152 22.24 -14.25 -11.24
CA GLU A 152 23.42 -14.31 -10.37
C GLU A 152 23.90 -15.76 -10.19
N ILE A 153 22.99 -16.70 -9.96
CA ILE A 153 23.32 -18.13 -9.87
C ILE A 153 23.97 -18.61 -11.17
N LYS A 154 23.43 -18.21 -12.33
CA LYS A 154 24.03 -18.57 -13.64
C LYS A 154 25.44 -18.00 -13.77
N ARG A 155 25.65 -16.75 -13.37
CA ARG A 155 26.96 -16.08 -13.41
C ARG A 155 27.97 -16.78 -12.50
N VAL A 156 27.60 -17.06 -11.25
CA VAL A 156 28.45 -17.76 -10.27
C VAL A 156 28.78 -19.17 -10.75
N SER A 157 27.79 -19.88 -11.31
CA SER A 157 28.01 -21.22 -11.85
C SER A 157 28.99 -21.22 -13.03
N ALA A 158 28.90 -20.23 -13.92
CA ALA A 158 29.86 -20.07 -15.02
C ALA A 158 31.28 -19.76 -14.51
N ALA A 159 31.41 -18.84 -13.54
CA ALA A 159 32.69 -18.51 -12.93
C ALA A 159 33.31 -19.70 -12.17
N ALA A 160 32.50 -20.56 -11.54
CA ALA A 160 32.98 -21.76 -10.87
C ALA A 160 33.59 -22.78 -11.87
N ILE A 161 32.98 -22.92 -13.05
CA ILE A 161 33.52 -23.76 -14.13
C ILE A 161 34.86 -23.20 -14.64
N GLU A 162 34.92 -21.88 -14.86
CA GLU A 162 36.16 -21.21 -15.29
C GLU A 162 37.28 -21.37 -14.27
N LEU A 163 36.96 -21.22 -12.98
CA LEU A 163 37.92 -21.41 -11.90
C LEU A 163 38.44 -22.85 -11.81
N ASP A 164 37.58 -23.85 -12.03
CA ASP A 164 38.00 -25.26 -12.07
C ASP A 164 38.97 -25.53 -13.22
N LEU A 165 38.67 -25.02 -14.42
CA LEU A 165 39.56 -25.12 -15.58
C LEU A 165 40.91 -24.45 -15.31
N MET A 166 40.91 -23.28 -14.68
CA MET A 166 42.14 -22.55 -14.36
C MET A 166 42.96 -23.27 -13.27
N ASN A 167 42.31 -23.87 -12.27
CA ASN A 167 43.00 -24.71 -11.28
C ASN A 167 43.63 -25.93 -11.93
N GLN A 168 42.93 -26.62 -12.84
CA GLN A 168 43.51 -27.75 -13.58
C GLN A 168 44.72 -27.34 -14.43
N GLN A 169 44.64 -26.19 -15.10
CA GLN A 169 45.75 -25.63 -15.86
C GLN A 169 46.95 -25.28 -14.97
N LEU A 170 46.73 -24.59 -13.85
CA LEU A 170 47.77 -24.24 -12.89
C LEU A 170 48.44 -25.49 -12.30
N VAL A 171 47.67 -26.55 -12.02
CA VAL A 171 48.23 -27.83 -11.56
C VAL A 171 49.10 -28.47 -12.64
N ALA A 172 48.64 -28.49 -13.90
CA ALA A 172 49.43 -29.03 -15.02
C ALA A 172 50.71 -28.22 -15.27
N GLU A 173 50.63 -26.89 -15.20
CA GLU A 173 51.78 -26.00 -15.36
C GLU A 173 52.79 -26.19 -14.22
N LEU A 174 52.31 -26.30 -12.98
CA LEU A 174 53.15 -26.57 -11.80
C LEU A 174 53.83 -27.94 -11.90
N GLU A 175 53.16 -28.97 -12.40
CA GLU A 175 53.79 -30.28 -12.67
C GLU A 175 54.86 -30.17 -13.75
N SER A 176 54.62 -29.39 -14.82
CA SER A 176 55.58 -29.18 -15.89
C SER A 176 56.84 -28.44 -15.42
N GLU A 177 56.68 -27.33 -14.69
CA GLU A 177 57.81 -26.56 -14.12
C GLU A 177 58.61 -27.41 -13.13
N LYS A 178 57.92 -28.20 -12.30
CA LYS A 178 58.58 -29.09 -11.35
C LYS A 178 59.41 -30.14 -12.07
N SER A 179 58.88 -30.73 -13.15
CA SER A 179 59.62 -31.69 -13.97
C SER A 179 60.86 -31.06 -14.63
N GLU A 180 60.75 -29.81 -15.09
CA GLU A 180 61.86 -29.07 -15.69
C GLU A 180 62.94 -28.74 -14.64
N ALA A 181 62.52 -28.31 -13.44
CA ALA A 181 63.43 -28.06 -12.33
C ALA A 181 64.18 -29.34 -11.90
N ASP A 182 63.47 -30.48 -11.85
CA ASP A 182 64.08 -31.78 -11.55
C ASP A 182 65.08 -32.20 -12.65
N LEU A 183 64.74 -31.99 -13.92
CA LEU A 183 65.64 -32.24 -15.05
C LEU A 183 66.89 -31.36 -14.99
N LEU A 184 66.75 -30.04 -14.83
CA LEU A 184 67.87 -29.11 -14.71
C LEU A 184 68.76 -29.46 -13.51
N ARG A 185 68.16 -29.89 -12.39
CA ARG A 185 68.90 -30.35 -11.22
C ARG A 185 69.71 -31.61 -11.53
N LEU A 186 69.12 -32.59 -12.22
CA LEU A 186 69.81 -33.80 -12.67
C LEU A 186 70.94 -33.47 -13.65
N GLU A 187 70.72 -32.56 -14.60
CA GLU A 187 71.76 -32.09 -15.51
C GLU A 187 72.90 -31.38 -14.76
N ASN A 188 72.58 -30.55 -13.77
CA ASN A 188 73.58 -29.88 -12.95
C ASN A 188 74.42 -30.88 -12.15
N VAL A 189 73.78 -31.87 -11.51
CA VAL A 189 74.46 -32.96 -10.80
C VAL A 189 75.35 -33.74 -11.75
N ARG A 190 74.84 -34.13 -12.92
CA ARG A 190 75.60 -34.86 -13.95
C ARG A 190 76.78 -34.07 -14.49
N LEU A 191 76.63 -32.75 -14.69
CA LEU A 191 77.72 -31.87 -15.12
C LEU A 191 78.79 -31.73 -14.04
N ARG A 192 78.38 -31.53 -12.78
CA ARG A 192 79.32 -31.52 -11.64
C ARG A 192 80.08 -32.83 -11.54
N GLU A 193 79.39 -33.96 -11.67
CA GLU A 193 80.00 -35.29 -11.59
C GLU A 193 80.99 -35.52 -12.74
N ARG A 194 80.68 -35.06 -13.95
CA ARG A 194 81.65 -35.04 -15.08
C ARG A 194 82.87 -34.16 -14.80
N ILE A 195 82.68 -32.96 -14.25
CA ILE A 195 83.79 -32.05 -13.91
C ILE A 195 84.68 -32.69 -12.82
N THR A 196 84.10 -33.23 -11.76
CA THR A 196 84.86 -33.89 -10.69
C THR A 196 85.59 -35.12 -11.18
N ASN A 197 84.98 -35.92 -12.06
CA ASN A 197 85.63 -37.10 -12.63
C ASN A 197 86.81 -36.72 -13.53
N ASN A 198 86.68 -35.66 -14.36
CA ASN A 198 87.78 -35.13 -15.16
C ASN A 198 88.90 -34.54 -14.28
N GLN A 199 88.54 -33.78 -13.23
CA GLN A 199 89.53 -33.23 -12.27
C GLN A 199 90.27 -34.32 -11.50
N MET A 200 89.61 -35.43 -11.15
CA MET A 200 90.26 -36.59 -10.55
C MET A 200 91.25 -37.25 -11.52
N LEU A 201 90.91 -37.32 -12.81
CA LEU A 201 91.80 -37.86 -13.84
C LEU A 201 93.02 -36.96 -14.07
N ASP A 202 92.83 -35.65 -14.14
CA ASP A 202 93.92 -34.67 -14.20
C ASP A 202 94.80 -34.72 -12.94
N GLY A 203 94.19 -34.86 -11.76
CA GLY A 203 94.90 -35.05 -10.49
C GLY A 203 95.72 -36.34 -10.47
N ALA A 204 95.16 -37.46 -10.93
CA ALA A 204 95.86 -38.73 -11.04
C ALA A 204 97.04 -38.68 -12.04
N LEU A 205 96.84 -38.02 -13.20
CA LEU A 205 97.90 -37.76 -14.18
C LEU A 205 99.02 -36.89 -13.59
N ALA A 206 98.68 -35.83 -12.87
CA ALA A 206 99.65 -34.95 -12.22
C ALA A 206 100.49 -35.70 -11.16
N VAL A 207 99.85 -36.57 -10.35
CA VAL A 207 100.56 -37.44 -9.39
C VAL A 207 101.49 -38.42 -10.11
N LEU A 208 101.03 -39.10 -11.17
CA LEU A 208 101.88 -39.99 -11.99
C LEU A 208 103.09 -39.25 -12.57
N LEU A 209 102.89 -38.07 -13.15
CA LEU A 209 103.96 -37.21 -13.65
C LEU A 209 104.96 -36.85 -12.55
N GLY A 210 104.46 -36.48 -11.36
CA GLY A 210 105.29 -36.18 -10.18
C GLY A 210 106.15 -37.37 -9.75
N VAL A 211 105.59 -38.59 -9.74
CA VAL A 211 106.33 -39.83 -9.41
C VAL A 211 107.40 -40.13 -10.46
N ILE A 212 107.07 -40.00 -11.74
CA ILE A 212 108.02 -40.20 -12.85
C ILE A 212 109.20 -39.22 -12.72
N LEU A 213 108.91 -37.93 -12.48
CA LEU A 213 109.93 -36.91 -12.24
C LEU A 213 110.78 -37.22 -11.00
N ALA A 214 110.17 -37.64 -9.89
CA ALA A 214 110.88 -37.99 -8.67
C ALA A 214 111.83 -39.18 -8.85
N VAL A 215 111.50 -40.15 -9.71
CA VAL A 215 112.34 -41.32 -10.01
C VAL A 215 113.41 -41.01 -11.06
N ILE A 216 113.11 -40.18 -12.06
CA ILE A 216 114.01 -39.87 -13.17
C ILE A 216 114.99 -38.74 -12.83
N ALA A 217 114.56 -37.69 -12.12
CA ALA A 217 115.40 -36.54 -11.79
C ALA A 217 116.70 -36.88 -11.02
N PRO A 218 116.72 -37.80 -10.04
CA PRO A 218 117.95 -38.21 -9.36
C PRO A 218 118.95 -38.93 -10.29
N ARG A 219 118.47 -39.48 -11.41
CA ARG A 219 119.27 -40.30 -12.33
C ARG A 219 119.95 -39.49 -13.43
N LEU A 220 119.47 -38.28 -13.71
CA LEU A 220 120.01 -37.38 -14.73
C LEU A 220 120.87 -36.24 -14.16
N TRP A 221 120.98 -36.09 -12.84
CA TRP A 221 121.83 -35.08 -12.23
C TRP A 221 123.30 -35.52 -12.19
N PRO A 222 124.24 -34.82 -12.83
CA PRO A 222 125.66 -35.17 -12.75
C PRO A 222 126.18 -34.92 -11.33
N ARG A 223 126.65 -35.98 -10.68
CA ARG A 223 127.40 -35.89 -9.41
C ARG A 223 128.69 -35.12 -9.65
N LYS A 224 128.77 -33.86 -9.22
CA LYS A 224 130.05 -33.16 -9.05
C LYS A 224 130.88 -33.93 -8.02
N ARG A 225 131.97 -34.53 -8.49
CA ARG A 225 133.02 -35.13 -7.64
C ARG A 225 133.63 -34.02 -6.79
N ARG A 226 133.66 -34.21 -5.47
CA ARG A 226 134.64 -33.54 -4.60
C ARG A 226 136.00 -34.14 -4.91
N GLN A 227 137.00 -33.29 -5.07
CA GLN A 227 138.40 -33.69 -5.13
C GLN A 227 139.08 -32.95 -3.98
N ASP A 228 139.42 -33.72 -2.95
CA ASP A 228 140.43 -33.38 -1.97
C ASP A 228 141.80 -33.36 -2.67
N GLY A 229 142.67 -32.42 -2.29
CA GLY A 229 144.07 -32.41 -2.76
C GLY A 229 144.81 -31.13 -2.43
N TRP A 230 145.69 -31.21 -1.42
CA TRP A 230 146.75 -30.25 -1.11
C TRP A 230 147.75 -30.08 -2.27
N SER A 231 148.05 -28.82 -2.61
CA SER A 231 149.38 -28.22 -2.78
C SER A 231 149.22 -26.72 -3.02
#